data_AF-A0A9J5XTG5-F1
#
_entry.id   AF-A0A9J5XTG5-F1
#
_cell.length_a   1.000
_cell.length_b   1.000
_cell.length_c   1.000
_cell.angle_alpha   90.00
_cell.angle_beta   90.00
_cell.angle_gamma   90.00
#
_symmetry.space_group_name_H-M   'P 1'
#
loop_
_entity.id
_entity.type
_entity.pdbx_description
1 polymer ?
#
loop_
_entity_poly.entity_id
_entity_poly.type
_entity_poly.pdbx_seq_one_letter_code
_entity_poly.pdbx_strand_id
1 'polypeptide(L)'
;MKDAIEGCCLKTVAACAKHYVGDGGTVKGINENNTIIDRHGLLSIHMAGYYSSIIKGVSTVMVSYSSWKGLRMHGKKKWLLGFVISDWAGIDKLTYPWHTNYTYSILEGVNACIDMVSN
;
A
#
# COMPACT_ATOMS: atom_id res chain seq x y z
N MET A 1 13.21 -12.68 1.45
CA MET A 1 12.40 -12.20 0.30
C MET A 1 12.82 -12.82 -1.05
N LYS A 2 14.01 -13.42 -1.20
CA LYS A 2 14.39 -14.11 -2.46
C LYS A 2 13.48 -15.31 -2.77
N ASP A 3 13.20 -16.14 -1.78
CA ASP A 3 12.54 -17.42 -2.04
C ASP A 3 11.01 -17.34 -2.20
N ALA A 4 10.37 -16.36 -1.57
CA ALA A 4 8.91 -16.28 -1.51
C ALA A 4 8.25 -15.90 -2.85
N ILE A 5 8.79 -14.92 -3.58
CA ILE A 5 8.21 -14.46 -4.84
C ILE A 5 8.50 -15.46 -5.96
N GLU A 6 9.75 -15.92 -6.04
CA GLU A 6 10.14 -16.92 -7.04
C GLU A 6 9.35 -18.22 -6.84
N GLY A 7 9.15 -18.68 -5.60
CA GLY A 7 8.31 -19.84 -5.29
C GLY A 7 6.85 -19.71 -5.73
N CYS A 8 6.21 -18.56 -5.47
CA CYS A 8 4.81 -18.32 -5.87
C CYS A 8 4.67 -18.14 -7.39
N CYS A 9 5.57 -17.37 -8.02
CA CYS A 9 5.49 -17.01 -9.43
C CYS A 9 5.83 -18.18 -10.38
N LEU A 10 6.30 -19.33 -9.86
CA LEU A 10 6.58 -20.56 -10.62
C LEU A 10 5.34 -21.41 -10.98
N LYS A 11 4.15 -20.80 -11.11
CA LYS A 11 2.93 -21.27 -11.87
C LYS A 11 1.66 -21.66 -11.09
N THR A 12 1.46 -21.31 -9.82
CA THR A 12 0.19 -21.67 -9.13
C THR A 12 -0.52 -20.53 -8.41
N VAL A 13 0.16 -19.49 -7.91
CA VAL A 13 -0.45 -18.39 -7.16
C VAL A 13 0.25 -17.06 -7.43
N ALA A 14 -0.52 -16.00 -7.68
CA ALA A 14 0.02 -14.65 -7.85
C ALA A 14 0.54 -14.09 -6.51
N ALA A 15 1.77 -13.58 -6.48
CA ALA A 15 2.34 -12.95 -5.30
C ALA A 15 1.87 -11.48 -5.15
N CYS A 16 1.70 -11.04 -3.90
CA CYS A 16 1.32 -9.67 -3.55
C CYS A 16 2.35 -9.06 -2.57
N ALA A 17 3.00 -7.95 -2.95
CA ALA A 17 3.90 -7.22 -2.05
C ALA A 17 3.11 -6.26 -1.16
N LYS A 18 3.36 -6.27 0.15
CA LYS A 18 2.56 -5.50 1.12
C LYS A 18 3.35 -5.10 2.38
N HIS A 19 2.96 -4.06 3.12
CA HIS A 19 1.92 -3.05 2.78
C HIS A 19 2.56 -1.72 2.33
N TYR A 20 2.13 -1.23 1.16
CA TYR A 20 2.76 -0.12 0.44
C TYR A 20 2.27 1.24 0.93
N VAL A 21 3.11 2.14 1.44
CA VAL A 21 4.51 1.98 1.83
C VAL A 21 4.70 2.72 3.15
N GLY A 22 5.66 2.29 3.96
CA GLY A 22 5.98 2.94 5.23
C GLY A 22 5.17 2.40 6.41
N ASP A 23 4.47 1.27 6.25
CA ASP A 23 3.66 0.63 7.30
C ASP A 23 4.46 0.31 8.58
N GLY A 24 5.72 -0.12 8.42
CA GLY A 24 6.63 -0.37 9.54
C GLY A 24 7.34 0.86 10.11
N GLY A 25 7.09 2.06 9.56
CA GLY A 25 7.75 3.32 9.94
C GLY A 25 6.92 4.23 10.84
N THR A 26 5.82 3.73 11.39
CA THR A 26 4.87 4.56 12.11
C THR A 26 5.45 5.10 13.42
N VAL A 27 5.06 6.33 13.76
CA VAL A 27 5.50 6.98 14.99
C VAL A 27 5.10 6.14 16.20
N LYS A 28 6.08 5.85 17.07
CA LYS A 28 5.96 5.01 18.27
C LYS A 28 5.55 3.56 17.98
N GLY A 29 5.67 3.08 16.73
CA GLY A 29 5.29 1.72 16.35
C GLY A 29 3.80 1.45 16.47
N ILE A 30 2.96 2.49 16.47
CA ILE A 30 1.51 2.36 16.59
C ILE A 30 0.97 1.92 15.23
N ASN A 31 0.20 0.83 15.21
CA ASN A 31 -0.40 0.30 13.99
C ASN A 31 -1.26 1.36 13.28
N GLU A 32 -1.21 1.38 11.94
CA GLU A 32 -1.95 2.32 11.07
C GLU A 32 -1.69 3.81 11.33
N ASN A 33 -0.68 4.17 12.13
CA ASN A 33 -0.43 5.56 12.48
C ASN A 33 0.37 6.29 11.37
N ASN A 34 0.78 7.52 11.65
CA ASN A 34 1.53 8.36 10.74
C ASN A 34 3.01 7.98 10.72
N THR A 35 3.56 7.79 9.52
CA THR A 35 4.99 7.67 9.23
C THR A 35 5.53 9.06 8.88
N ILE A 36 6.38 9.61 9.77
CA ILE A 36 6.93 10.96 9.64
C ILE A 36 8.38 10.85 9.16
N ILE A 37 8.52 10.84 7.83
CA ILE A 37 9.82 10.81 7.16
C ILE A 37 9.74 11.65 5.88
N ASP A 38 10.87 12.15 5.41
CA ASP A 38 10.93 12.83 4.13
C ASP A 38 10.84 11.83 2.97
N ARG A 39 10.74 12.33 1.72
CA ARG A 39 10.57 11.46 0.56
C ARG A 39 11.81 10.58 0.34
N HIS A 40 13.01 11.13 0.56
CA HIS A 40 14.24 10.37 0.40
C HIS A 40 14.32 9.22 1.41
N GLY A 41 14.04 9.49 2.69
CA GLY A 41 13.97 8.45 3.71
C GLY A 41 12.87 7.42 3.44
N LEU A 42 11.68 7.84 3.02
CA LEU A 42 10.59 6.91 2.67
C LEU A 42 11.02 5.94 1.57
N LEU A 43 11.64 6.44 0.51
CA LEU A 43 12.07 5.63 -0.62
C LEU A 43 13.31 4.78 -0.30
N SER A 44 14.29 5.34 0.40
CA SER A 44 15.51 4.58 0.73
C SER A 44 15.26 3.45 1.72
N ILE A 45 14.41 3.67 2.73
CA ILE A 45 14.17 2.68 3.80
C ILE A 45 13.00 1.77 3.44
N HIS A 46 11.84 2.35 3.13
CA HIS A 46 10.59 1.58 3.05
C HIS A 46 10.27 1.07 1.64
N MET A 47 10.90 1.63 0.60
CA MET A 47 10.69 1.18 -0.79
C MET A 47 11.68 0.09 -1.23
N ALA A 48 12.80 -0.10 -0.52
CA ALA A 48 13.87 -1.02 -0.92
C ALA A 48 13.36 -2.45 -1.22
N GLY A 49 12.44 -2.98 -0.40
CA GLY A 49 11.84 -4.30 -0.61
C GLY A 49 10.94 -4.39 -1.85
N TYR A 50 10.26 -3.30 -2.22
CA TYR A 50 9.39 -3.26 -3.39
C TYR A 50 10.18 -3.30 -4.69
N TYR A 51 11.31 -2.59 -4.77
CA TYR A 51 12.18 -2.68 -5.95
C TYR A 51 12.63 -4.11 -6.22
N SER A 52 13.11 -4.83 -5.19
CA SER A 52 13.47 -6.25 -5.36
C SER A 52 12.27 -7.11 -5.73
N SER A 53 11.09 -6.84 -5.17
CA SER A 53 9.88 -7.62 -5.45
C SER A 53 9.42 -7.47 -6.89
N ILE A 54 9.48 -6.23 -7.42
CA ILE A 54 9.11 -5.91 -8.80
C ILE A 54 10.06 -6.57 -9.80
N ILE A 55 11.37 -6.50 -9.55
CA ILE A 55 12.37 -7.14 -10.42
C ILE A 55 12.15 -8.66 -10.50
N LYS A 56 11.65 -9.27 -9.41
CA LYS A 56 11.31 -10.70 -9.35
C LYS A 56 9.93 -11.04 -9.92
N GLY A 57 9.17 -10.07 -10.42
CA GLY A 57 7.87 -10.29 -11.04
C GLY A 57 6.73 -10.50 -10.06
N VAL A 58 6.72 -9.80 -8.91
CA VAL A 58 5.51 -9.73 -8.07
C VAL A 58 4.34 -9.22 -8.90
N SER A 59 3.16 -9.83 -8.76
CA SER A 59 2.02 -9.54 -9.63
C SER A 59 1.21 -8.34 -9.15
N THR A 60 1.07 -8.17 -7.84
CA THR A 60 0.22 -7.12 -7.25
C THR A 60 0.90 -6.45 -6.05
N VAL A 61 0.38 -5.27 -5.69
CA VAL A 61 0.83 -4.52 -4.52
C VAL A 61 -0.38 -4.12 -3.67
N MET A 62 -0.33 -4.42 -2.37
CA MET A 62 -1.36 -4.03 -1.42
C MET A 62 -0.96 -2.79 -0.63
N VAL A 63 -1.86 -1.81 -0.53
CA VAL A 63 -1.60 -0.49 0.07
C VAL A 63 -1.68 -0.54 1.60
N SER A 64 -0.79 0.16 2.29
CA SER A 64 -0.72 0.29 3.76
C SER A 64 -1.84 1.14 4.33
N TYR A 65 -2.30 0.79 5.53
CA TYR A 65 -3.21 1.63 6.33
C TYR A 65 -2.56 2.89 6.87
N SER A 66 -1.23 2.92 6.98
CA SER A 66 -0.49 4.05 7.54
C SER A 66 -0.78 5.35 6.77
N SER A 67 -0.54 6.46 7.46
CA SER A 67 -0.49 7.77 6.83
C SER A 67 0.97 8.16 6.57
N TRP A 68 1.22 8.91 5.49
CA TRP A 68 2.50 9.56 5.27
C TRP A 68 2.32 11.07 5.25
N LYS A 69 2.92 11.74 6.24
CA LYS A 69 2.73 13.17 6.52
C LYS A 69 1.25 13.54 6.68
N GLY A 70 0.52 12.75 7.47
CA GLY A 70 -0.88 13.00 7.85
C GLY A 70 -1.93 12.56 6.84
N LEU A 71 -1.53 12.16 5.63
CA LEU A 71 -2.44 11.68 4.58
C LEU A 71 -2.35 10.16 4.44
N ARG A 72 -3.50 9.49 4.47
CA ARG A 72 -3.63 8.02 4.32
C ARG A 72 -3.08 7.55 2.98
N MET A 73 -2.38 6.42 2.96
CA MET A 73 -1.78 5.90 1.74
C MET A 73 -2.81 5.39 0.71
N HIS A 74 -4.00 4.94 1.14
CA HIS A 74 -5.08 4.59 0.20
C HIS A 74 -5.52 5.77 -0.68
N GLY A 75 -5.48 7.00 -0.18
CA GLY A 75 -5.81 8.23 -0.93
C GLY A 75 -4.60 8.92 -1.57
N LYS A 76 -3.39 8.36 -1.46
CA LYS A 76 -2.20 8.91 -2.12
C LYS A 76 -1.97 8.23 -3.45
N LYS A 77 -1.68 9.03 -4.49
CA LYS A 77 -1.22 8.51 -5.78
C LYS A 77 0.09 7.74 -5.62
N LYS A 78 0.13 6.53 -6.17
CA LYS A 78 1.26 5.61 -6.02
C LYS A 78 2.35 5.95 -7.04
N TRP A 79 3.59 5.59 -6.71
CA TRP A 79 4.74 5.72 -7.61
C TRP A 79 5.07 4.43 -8.35
N LEU A 80 4.19 3.45 -8.27
CA LEU A 80 4.35 2.14 -8.90
C LEU A 80 3.42 1.99 -10.10
N LEU A 81 3.88 1.24 -11.09
CA LEU A 81 3.08 0.75 -12.19
C LEU A 81 2.83 -0.74 -11.96
N GLY A 82 1.58 -1.18 -12.08
CA GLY A 82 1.15 -2.55 -11.78
C GLY A 82 -0.29 -2.57 -11.24
N PHE A 83 -0.75 -3.74 -10.79
CA PHE A 83 -2.09 -3.90 -10.23
C PHE A 83 -2.10 -3.66 -8.72
N VAL A 84 -2.81 -2.63 -8.27
CA VAL A 84 -2.83 -2.14 -6.89
C VAL A 84 -4.15 -2.53 -6.21
N ILE A 85 -4.03 -3.15 -5.05
CA ILE A 85 -5.17 -3.62 -4.25
C ILE A 85 -5.23 -2.82 -2.94
N SER A 86 -6.42 -2.42 -2.51
CA SER A 86 -6.58 -1.89 -1.16
C SER A 86 -6.33 -2.99 -0.11
N ASP A 87 -6.02 -2.57 1.11
CA ASP A 87 -6.12 -3.48 2.25
C ASP A 87 -7.59 -3.64 2.63
N TRP A 88 -7.88 -4.54 3.56
CA TRP A 88 -9.24 -4.84 4.02
C TRP A 88 -9.98 -3.60 4.51
N ALA A 89 -11.07 -3.21 3.83
CA ALA A 89 -11.83 -1.98 4.11
C ALA A 89 -10.92 -0.72 4.20
N GLY A 90 -9.78 -0.72 3.50
CA GLY A 90 -8.79 0.36 3.60
C GLY A 90 -9.31 1.71 3.11
N ILE A 91 -10.16 1.70 2.09
CA ILE A 91 -10.77 2.92 1.54
C ILE A 91 -11.83 3.52 2.48
N ASP A 92 -12.47 2.72 3.32
CA ASP A 92 -13.50 3.19 4.28
C ASP A 92 -12.89 4.12 5.32
N LYS A 93 -11.61 3.91 5.62
CA LYS A 93 -10.81 4.69 6.57
C LYS A 93 -10.31 6.01 5.98
N LEU A 94 -10.69 6.36 4.74
CA LEU A 94 -10.42 7.69 4.15
C LEU A 94 -11.34 8.78 4.73
N THR A 95 -12.47 8.42 5.34
CA THR A 95 -13.39 9.34 5.99
C THR A 95 -13.47 9.05 7.49
N TYR A 96 -13.84 10.06 8.28
CA TYR A 96 -14.12 9.90 9.71
C TYR A 96 -15.45 10.58 10.07
N PRO A 97 -16.41 9.89 10.73
CA PRO A 97 -16.41 8.46 11.05
C PRO A 97 -16.22 7.57 9.83
N TRP A 98 -15.67 6.36 10.01
CA TRP A 98 -15.39 5.46 8.89
C TRP A 98 -16.64 5.17 8.06
N HIS A 99 -16.47 5.03 6.75
CA HIS A 99 -17.55 4.72 5.80
C HIS A 99 -18.67 5.79 5.71
N THR A 100 -18.50 6.98 6.31
CA THR A 100 -19.55 8.03 6.29
C THR A 100 -19.83 8.56 4.88
N ASN A 101 -18.82 8.56 4.00
CA ASN A 101 -18.98 8.93 2.59
C ASN A 101 -18.23 7.95 1.69
N TYR A 102 -18.80 6.76 1.51
CA TYR A 102 -18.18 5.69 0.73
C TYR A 102 -17.98 6.06 -0.75
N THR A 103 -18.88 6.83 -1.35
CA THR A 103 -18.73 7.30 -2.73
C THR A 103 -17.47 8.15 -2.89
N TYR A 104 -17.21 9.06 -1.94
CA TYR A 104 -15.97 9.82 -1.90
C TYR A 104 -14.75 8.91 -1.71
N SER A 105 -14.81 7.96 -0.76
CA SER A 105 -13.73 6.99 -0.53
C SER A 105 -13.36 6.18 -1.78
N ILE A 106 -14.35 5.74 -2.56
CA ILE A 106 -14.15 5.03 -3.83
C ILE A 106 -13.49 5.95 -4.86
N LEU A 107 -14.02 7.17 -5.03
CA LEU A 107 -13.47 8.15 -5.97
C LEU A 107 -12.00 8.47 -5.67
N GLU A 108 -11.68 8.75 -4.41
CA GLU A 108 -10.31 9.02 -3.98
C GLU A 108 -9.40 7.80 -4.15
N GLY A 109 -9.89 6.60 -3.83
CA GLY A 109 -9.13 5.36 -4.04
C GLY A 109 -8.77 5.14 -5.51
N VAL A 110 -9.74 5.28 -6.42
CA VAL A 110 -9.53 5.14 -7.87
C VAL A 110 -8.62 6.24 -8.41
N ASN A 111 -8.82 7.49 -8.02
CA ASN A 111 -7.94 8.62 -8.38
C ASN A 111 -6.51 8.42 -7.88
N ALA A 112 -6.37 7.73 -6.76
CA ALA A 112 -5.10 7.33 -6.18
C ALA A 112 -4.52 6.06 -6.81
N CYS A 113 -5.06 5.54 -7.91
CA CYS A 113 -4.61 4.34 -8.62
C CYS A 113 -4.76 3.05 -7.80
N ILE A 114 -5.90 2.85 -7.14
CA ILE A 114 -6.33 1.53 -6.63
C ILE A 114 -7.18 0.86 -7.71
N ASP A 115 -6.79 -0.34 -8.14
CA ASP A 115 -7.47 -1.10 -9.20
C ASP A 115 -8.51 -2.08 -8.63
N MET A 116 -8.28 -2.58 -7.41
CA MET A 116 -9.19 -3.50 -6.72
C MET A 116 -9.39 -3.06 -5.28
N VAL A 117 -10.66 -2.97 -4.89
CA VAL A 117 -11.09 -2.69 -3.52
C VAL A 117 -11.35 -4.02 -2.80
N SER A 118 -10.71 -4.22 -1.65
CA SER A 118 -10.98 -5.31 -0.71
C SER A 118 -11.91 -4.81 0.38
N ASN A 119 -13.07 -5.44 0.55
CA ASN A 119 -14.09 -5.09 1.55
C ASN A 119 -14.58 -6.35 2.28
#